data_AF-A0A929WVP6-F1
#
_entry.id   AF-A0A929WVP6-F1
#
_cell.length_a   1.000
_cell.length_b   1.000
_cell.length_c   1.000
_cell.angle_alpha   90.00
_cell.angle_beta   90.00
_cell.angle_gamma   90.00
#
_symmetry.space_group_name_H-M   'P 1'
#
loop_
_entity.id
_entity.type
_entity.pdbx_description
1 polymer ?
#
loop_
_entity_poly.entity_id
_entity_poly.type
_entity_poly.pdbx_seq_one_letter_code
_entity_poly.pdbx_strand_id
1 'polypeptide(L)'
;MLLIGFVSLVFTVLIPLTLWWLGAKQTKRDRLLAEHQTIILERQDKIMRRQRRDALLEIVAQSSDAAYLGNLWREIRESPEYEGEDRDFLLARLRTNPVIALPGTYTGVRVQDELTDAVVSDYVDGFERRYAEGKRFSGLLDFTEEVKRCGAEIDVSRIVDLVTGPTAERQRPGHSFFRKLVNILPEAASSLLHKVESIDCRAPGGLRLNVLTGTLLAVRDVEMRRRYPPLQPDEVHEFRNAVSQSLACLFHWHVLHSFETWEREGANERIIAMVAWLVRAVGWVVDTDEHLGKRMVESLAFAIESVPDMERDWGIEASDARQGLDWIRTKRPDLWKEYGQRLESAATRVGWGTYYGHDD
;
A
#
# COMPACT_ATOMS: atom_id res chain seq x y z
N MET A 1 5.26 -85.31 58.86
CA MET A 1 4.34 -84.19 59.21
C MET A 1 4.95 -82.81 58.99
N LEU A 2 6.24 -82.56 59.24
CA LEU A 2 6.89 -81.24 59.01
C LEU A 2 7.05 -80.83 57.53
N LEU A 3 7.29 -81.78 56.63
CA LEU A 3 7.51 -81.49 55.20
C LEU A 3 6.24 -81.02 54.47
N ILE A 4 5.08 -81.54 54.87
CA ILE A 4 3.77 -81.19 54.29
C ILE A 4 3.32 -79.79 54.74
N GLY A 5 3.61 -79.42 55.99
CA GLY A 5 3.36 -78.07 56.51
C GLY A 5 4.24 -76.98 55.87
N PHE A 6 5.50 -77.28 55.58
CA PHE A 6 6.41 -76.34 54.90
C PHE A 6 5.99 -76.10 53.45
N VAL A 7 5.59 -77.14 52.70
CA VAL A 7 5.06 -77.01 51.34
C VAL A 7 3.75 -76.20 51.33
N SER A 8 2.86 -76.44 52.30
CA SER A 8 1.62 -75.66 52.43
C SER A 8 1.86 -74.18 52.74
N LEU A 9 2.86 -73.86 53.57
CA LEU A 9 3.24 -72.48 53.91
C LEU A 9 3.86 -71.75 52.71
N VAL A 10 4.72 -72.45 51.96
CA VAL A 10 5.34 -71.92 50.74
C VAL A 10 4.27 -71.59 49.69
N PHE A 11 3.29 -72.46 49.48
CA PHE A 11 2.18 -72.19 48.55
C PHE A 11 1.25 -71.06 49.01
N THR A 12 0.97 -70.94 50.31
CA THR A 12 0.11 -69.86 50.84
C THR A 12 0.77 -68.48 50.76
N VAL A 13 2.10 -68.39 50.68
CA VAL A 13 2.82 -67.12 50.53
C VAL A 13 3.16 -66.82 49.06
N LEU A 14 3.54 -67.82 48.26
CA LEU A 14 3.90 -67.63 46.84
C LEU A 14 2.72 -67.32 45.94
N ILE A 15 1.56 -67.93 46.16
CA ILE A 15 0.37 -67.70 45.31
C ILE A 15 -0.08 -66.23 45.39
N PRO A 16 -0.26 -65.60 46.58
CA PRO A 16 -0.61 -64.19 46.67
C PRO A 16 0.45 -63.26 46.06
N LEU A 17 1.75 -63.58 46.25
CA LEU A 17 2.85 -62.75 45.75
C LEU A 17 2.93 -62.74 44.22
N THR A 18 2.72 -63.90 43.59
CA THR A 18 2.73 -64.05 42.14
C THR A 18 1.48 -63.43 41.50
N LEU A 19 0.31 -63.54 42.13
CA LEU A 19 -0.91 -62.83 41.70
C LEU A 19 -0.76 -61.31 41.82
N TRP A 20 -0.14 -60.81 42.89
CA TRP A 20 0.15 -59.39 43.05
C TRP A 20 1.14 -58.89 41.99
N TRP A 21 2.19 -59.65 41.69
CA TRP A 21 3.16 -59.29 40.66
C TRP A 21 2.56 -59.30 39.25
N LEU A 22 1.70 -60.28 38.93
CA LEU A 22 0.91 -60.33 37.69
C LEU A 22 -0.05 -59.14 37.60
N GLY A 23 -0.77 -58.80 38.68
CA GLY A 23 -1.66 -57.64 38.74
C GLY A 23 -0.92 -56.30 38.62
N ALA A 24 0.25 -56.17 39.25
CA ALA A 24 1.12 -54.99 39.13
C ALA A 24 1.69 -54.83 37.71
N LYS A 25 2.05 -55.95 37.07
CA LYS A 25 2.54 -55.96 35.68
C LYS A 25 1.42 -55.64 34.68
N GLN A 26 0.21 -56.10 34.96
CA GLN A 26 -0.98 -55.85 34.14
C GLN A 26 -1.41 -54.38 34.24
N THR A 27 -1.53 -53.83 35.45
CA THR A 27 -1.83 -52.41 35.67
C THR A 27 -0.78 -51.47 35.06
N LYS A 28 0.50 -51.83 35.08
CA LYS A 28 1.56 -51.07 34.37
C LYS A 28 1.39 -51.10 32.85
N ARG A 29 0.99 -52.24 32.28
CA ARG A 29 0.68 -52.35 30.84
C ARG A 29 -0.56 -51.56 30.47
N ASP A 30 -1.61 -51.61 31.29
CA ASP A 30 -2.85 -50.89 31.05
C ASP A 30 -2.64 -49.37 31.12
N ARG A 31 -1.79 -48.89 32.03
CA ARG A 31 -1.34 -47.49 32.05
C ARG A 31 -0.59 -47.08 30.79
N LEU A 32 0.37 -47.88 30.33
CA LEU A 32 1.10 -47.61 29.09
C LEU A 32 0.18 -47.64 27.85
N LEU A 33 -0.79 -48.56 27.82
CA LEU A 33 -1.78 -48.62 26.76
C LEU A 33 -2.69 -47.38 26.79
N ALA A 34 -3.12 -46.94 27.97
CA ALA A 34 -3.90 -45.71 28.13
C ALA A 34 -3.11 -44.48 27.65
N GLU A 35 -1.83 -44.35 28.04
CA GLU A 35 -0.94 -43.26 27.57
C GLU A 35 -0.73 -43.31 26.05
N HIS A 36 -0.56 -44.50 25.46
CA HIS A 36 -0.47 -44.62 24.01
C HIS A 36 -1.78 -44.27 23.30
N GLN A 37 -2.92 -44.66 23.87
CA GLN A 37 -4.23 -44.29 23.34
C GLN A 37 -4.46 -42.78 23.39
N THR A 38 -4.11 -42.10 24.49
CA THR A 38 -4.22 -40.64 24.57
C THR A 38 -3.34 -39.96 23.53
N ILE A 39 -2.08 -40.41 23.34
CA ILE A 39 -1.19 -39.87 22.31
C ILE A 39 -1.76 -40.09 20.90
N ILE A 40 -2.34 -41.26 20.61
CA ILE A 40 -2.96 -41.54 19.31
C ILE A 40 -4.18 -40.66 19.08
N LEU A 41 -5.05 -40.50 20.08
CA LEU A 41 -6.24 -39.65 20.01
C LEU A 41 -5.85 -38.18 19.81
N GLU A 42 -4.86 -37.67 20.55
CA GLU A 42 -4.33 -36.32 20.38
C GLU A 42 -3.76 -36.10 18.98
N ARG A 43 -3.05 -37.09 18.42
CA ARG A 43 -2.55 -37.03 17.04
C ARG A 43 -3.67 -37.04 16.01
N GLN A 44 -4.68 -37.90 16.19
CA GLN A 44 -5.82 -37.97 15.29
C GLN A 44 -6.63 -36.67 15.31
N ASP A 45 -6.89 -36.14 16.50
CA ASP A 45 -7.60 -34.87 16.68
C ASP A 45 -6.84 -33.72 16.01
N LYS A 46 -5.52 -33.65 16.20
CA LYS A 46 -4.67 -32.65 15.51
C LYS A 46 -4.71 -32.78 13.98
N ILE A 47 -4.75 -34.00 13.44
CA ILE A 47 -4.87 -34.23 11.99
C ILE A 47 -6.24 -33.76 11.49
N MET A 48 -7.32 -34.12 12.19
CA MET A 48 -8.68 -33.73 11.83
C MET A 48 -8.86 -32.21 11.85
N ARG A 49 -8.34 -31.52 12.87
CA ARG A 49 -8.36 -30.06 12.94
C ARG A 49 -7.64 -29.41 11.74
N ARG A 50 -6.45 -29.92 11.38
CA ARG A 50 -5.70 -29.44 10.21
C ARG A 50 -6.46 -29.67 8.91
N GLN A 51 -7.05 -30.86 8.72
CA GLN A 51 -7.85 -31.15 7.54
C GLN A 51 -9.07 -30.23 7.43
N ARG A 52 -9.78 -29.98 8.55
CA ARG A 52 -10.91 -29.05 8.57
C ARG A 52 -10.47 -27.62 8.23
N ARG A 53 -9.37 -27.15 8.83
CA ARG A 53 -8.80 -25.84 8.54
C ARG A 53 -8.42 -25.73 7.07
N ASP A 54 -7.70 -26.70 6.53
CA ASP A 54 -7.24 -26.68 5.14
C ASP A 54 -8.42 -26.70 4.15
N ALA A 55 -9.48 -27.47 4.45
CA ALA A 55 -10.73 -27.45 3.71
C ALA A 55 -11.43 -26.07 3.78
N LEU A 56 -11.48 -25.44 4.95
CA LEU A 56 -12.05 -24.10 5.10
C LEU A 56 -11.28 -23.05 4.32
N LEU A 57 -9.94 -23.12 4.27
CA LEU A 57 -9.13 -22.20 3.49
C LEU A 57 -9.44 -22.29 2.00
N GLU A 58 -9.65 -23.51 1.49
CA GLU A 58 -10.06 -23.74 0.11
C GLU A 58 -11.47 -23.20 -0.17
N ILE A 59 -12.41 -23.48 0.72
CA ILE A 59 -13.80 -22.98 0.61
C ILE A 59 -13.82 -21.45 0.63
N VAL A 60 -13.11 -20.81 1.57
CA VAL A 60 -13.02 -19.35 1.65
C VAL A 60 -12.37 -18.77 0.38
N ALA A 61 -11.39 -19.46 -0.21
CA ALA A 61 -10.75 -19.00 -1.43
C ALA A 61 -11.73 -18.93 -2.61
N GLN A 62 -12.68 -19.86 -2.70
CA GLN A 62 -13.55 -20.02 -3.87
C GLN A 62 -14.95 -19.42 -3.66
N SER A 63 -15.36 -19.24 -2.41
CA SER A 63 -16.70 -18.79 -2.09
C SER A 63 -16.93 -17.32 -2.45
N SER A 64 -18.07 -17.09 -3.08
CA SER A 64 -18.63 -15.76 -3.39
C SER A 64 -19.90 -15.46 -2.57
N ASP A 65 -20.31 -16.39 -1.70
CA ASP A 65 -21.53 -16.26 -0.90
C ASP A 65 -21.29 -15.37 0.32
N ALA A 66 -21.85 -14.16 0.25
CA ALA A 66 -21.71 -13.15 1.29
C ALA A 66 -22.31 -13.58 2.64
N ALA A 67 -23.45 -14.27 2.64
CA ALA A 67 -24.10 -14.70 3.88
C ALA A 67 -23.29 -15.80 4.56
N TYR A 68 -22.80 -16.76 3.76
CA TYR A 68 -21.91 -17.80 4.25
C TYR A 68 -20.62 -17.23 4.84
N LEU A 69 -19.92 -16.36 4.11
CA LEU A 69 -18.65 -15.78 4.56
C LEU A 69 -18.82 -14.91 5.83
N GLY A 70 -19.93 -14.16 5.94
CA GLY A 70 -20.21 -13.38 7.14
C GLY A 70 -20.50 -14.24 8.37
N ASN A 71 -21.19 -15.37 8.19
CA ASN A 71 -21.43 -16.32 9.28
C ASN A 71 -20.14 -17.05 9.67
N LEU A 72 -19.34 -17.47 8.69
CA LEU A 72 -18.06 -18.13 8.91
C LEU A 72 -17.06 -17.23 9.64
N TRP A 73 -17.01 -15.94 9.30
CA TRP A 73 -16.20 -14.97 10.04
C TRP A 73 -16.57 -14.95 11.53
N ARG A 74 -17.87 -14.85 11.83
CA ARG A 74 -18.37 -14.83 13.21
C ARG A 74 -18.04 -16.13 13.94
N GLU A 75 -18.26 -17.28 13.29
CA GLU A 75 -17.92 -18.59 13.83
C GLU A 75 -16.45 -18.69 14.21
N ILE A 76 -15.53 -18.34 13.29
CA ILE A 76 -14.09 -18.40 13.54
C ILE A 76 -13.66 -17.47 14.66
N ARG A 77 -14.25 -16.28 14.74
CA ARG A 77 -13.89 -15.28 15.75
C ARG A 77 -14.39 -15.64 17.15
N GLU A 78 -15.60 -16.19 17.26
CA GLU A 78 -16.30 -16.40 18.54
C GLU A 78 -16.18 -17.84 19.07
N SER A 79 -15.90 -18.82 18.22
CA SER A 79 -15.86 -20.23 18.61
C SER A 79 -14.54 -20.59 19.32
N PRO A 80 -14.59 -21.33 20.45
CA PRO A 80 -13.40 -21.88 21.10
C PRO A 80 -12.76 -23.03 20.30
N GLU A 81 -13.41 -23.50 19.21
CA GLU A 81 -12.81 -24.52 18.33
C GLU A 81 -11.63 -23.98 17.53
N TYR A 82 -11.58 -22.66 17.28
CA TYR A 82 -10.51 -22.01 16.55
C TYR A 82 -9.73 -21.09 17.50
N GLU A 83 -8.53 -21.52 17.88
CA GLU A 83 -7.67 -20.77 18.81
C GLU A 83 -6.26 -20.60 18.23
N GLY A 84 -5.59 -19.54 18.67
CA GLY A 84 -4.21 -19.23 18.28
C GLY A 84 -4.02 -19.14 16.76
N GLU A 85 -2.96 -19.77 16.28
CA GLU A 85 -2.50 -19.70 14.89
C GLU A 85 -3.57 -20.15 13.87
N ASP A 86 -4.39 -21.16 14.19
CA ASP A 86 -5.39 -21.66 13.25
C ASP A 86 -6.50 -20.62 13.01
N ARG A 87 -6.90 -19.88 14.06
CA ARG A 87 -7.86 -18.79 13.93
C ARG A 87 -7.28 -17.65 13.10
N ASP A 88 -6.05 -17.24 13.40
CA ASP A 88 -5.40 -16.13 12.72
C ASP A 88 -5.21 -16.43 11.23
N PHE A 89 -4.83 -17.67 10.89
CA PHE A 89 -4.66 -18.10 9.50
C PHE A 89 -5.98 -18.12 8.71
N LEU A 90 -7.07 -18.57 9.33
CA LEU A 90 -8.39 -18.56 8.70
C LEU A 90 -8.93 -17.12 8.51
N LEU A 91 -8.73 -16.25 9.50
CA LEU A 91 -9.12 -14.84 9.40
C LEU A 91 -8.29 -14.10 8.35
N ALA A 92 -6.98 -14.32 8.29
CA ALA A 92 -6.13 -13.78 7.23
C ALA A 92 -6.66 -14.19 5.86
N ARG A 93 -7.02 -15.47 5.69
CA ARG A 93 -7.60 -15.94 4.44
C ARG A 93 -8.93 -15.26 4.10
N LEU A 94 -9.80 -15.05 5.08
CA LEU A 94 -11.06 -14.30 4.89
C LEU A 94 -10.82 -12.85 4.46
N ARG A 95 -9.87 -12.14 5.07
CA ARG A 95 -9.53 -10.74 4.74
C ARG A 95 -9.08 -10.58 3.28
N THR A 96 -8.39 -11.59 2.75
CA THR A 96 -7.99 -11.61 1.32
C THR A 96 -9.16 -11.84 0.35
N ASN A 97 -10.33 -12.29 0.82
CA ASN A 97 -11.48 -12.56 -0.05
C ASN A 97 -12.15 -11.25 -0.51
N PRO A 98 -12.32 -11.01 -1.83
CA PRO A 98 -12.92 -9.80 -2.38
C PRO A 98 -14.35 -9.48 -1.92
N VAL A 99 -15.09 -10.44 -1.38
CA VAL A 99 -16.46 -10.28 -0.88
C VAL A 99 -16.48 -9.67 0.51
N ILE A 100 -15.46 -9.91 1.34
CA ILE A 100 -15.29 -9.22 2.62
C ILE A 100 -15.05 -7.73 2.32
N ALA A 101 -15.84 -6.86 2.93
CA ALA A 101 -15.70 -5.43 2.76
C ALA A 101 -14.35 -4.97 3.32
N LEU A 102 -13.71 -4.02 2.66
CA LEU A 102 -12.56 -3.36 3.26
C LEU A 102 -13.04 -2.52 4.45
N PRO A 103 -12.31 -2.49 5.57
CA PRO A 103 -12.52 -1.52 6.63
C PRO A 103 -12.64 -0.09 6.07
N GLY A 104 -13.54 0.71 6.63
CA GLY A 104 -13.89 2.04 6.10
C GLY A 104 -14.91 2.04 4.95
N THR A 105 -15.18 0.90 4.31
CA THR A 105 -16.13 0.81 3.18
C THR A 105 -17.50 0.24 3.56
N TYR A 106 -18.49 0.50 2.70
CA TYR A 106 -19.86 -0.01 2.85
C TYR A 106 -20.21 -1.13 1.85
N THR A 107 -19.29 -1.49 0.95
CA THR A 107 -19.55 -2.46 -0.12
C THR A 107 -18.97 -3.83 0.22
N GLY A 108 -19.83 -4.83 0.37
CA GLY A 108 -19.45 -6.21 0.71
C GLY A 108 -19.90 -6.63 2.11
N VAL A 109 -19.38 -7.74 2.59
CA VAL A 109 -19.68 -8.28 3.94
C VAL A 109 -18.94 -7.45 4.97
N ARG A 110 -19.70 -6.74 5.81
CA ARG A 110 -19.14 -5.96 6.91
C ARG A 110 -18.81 -6.86 8.09
N VAL A 111 -17.56 -6.82 8.50
CA VAL A 111 -17.05 -7.57 9.63
C VAL A 111 -16.50 -6.59 10.67
N GLN A 112 -16.61 -6.96 11.95
CA GLN A 112 -15.83 -6.27 12.97
C GLN A 112 -14.43 -6.86 12.96
N ASP A 113 -13.42 -6.00 12.91
CA ASP A 113 -12.02 -6.37 12.92
C ASP A 113 -11.23 -5.24 13.59
N GLU A 114 -10.16 -5.57 14.28
CA GLU A 114 -9.26 -4.58 14.88
C GLU A 114 -8.07 -4.40 13.93
N LEU A 115 -7.89 -3.19 13.40
CA LEU A 115 -6.85 -2.90 12.42
C LEU A 115 -5.49 -2.77 13.10
N THR A 116 -4.86 -3.91 13.37
CA THR A 116 -3.42 -4.00 13.68
C THR A 116 -2.60 -4.10 12.39
N ASP A 117 -1.29 -3.88 12.46
CA ASP A 117 -0.41 -3.92 11.26
C ASP A 117 -0.50 -5.26 10.51
N ALA A 118 -0.57 -6.38 11.24
CA ALA A 118 -0.74 -7.71 10.65
C ALA A 118 -2.09 -7.84 9.92
N VAL A 119 -3.16 -7.31 10.51
CA VAL A 119 -4.50 -7.31 9.91
C VAL A 119 -4.53 -6.46 8.64
N VAL A 120 -3.89 -5.30 8.66
CA VAL A 120 -3.75 -4.45 7.47
C VAL A 120 -3.00 -5.19 6.37
N SER A 121 -1.90 -5.86 6.70
CA SER A 121 -1.14 -6.68 5.74
C SER A 121 -2.01 -7.75 5.08
N ASP A 122 -2.84 -8.46 5.85
CA ASP A 122 -3.75 -9.48 5.30
C ASP A 122 -4.74 -8.89 4.27
N TYR A 123 -5.27 -7.68 4.51
CA TYR A 123 -6.15 -7.02 3.54
C TYR A 123 -5.39 -6.63 2.28
N VAL A 124 -4.17 -6.10 2.42
CA VAL A 124 -3.30 -5.70 1.30
C VAL A 124 -2.94 -6.92 0.44
N ASP A 125 -2.74 -8.10 1.03
CA ASP A 125 -2.56 -9.37 0.32
C ASP A 125 -3.72 -9.73 -0.62
N GLY A 126 -4.94 -9.28 -0.31
CA GLY A 126 -6.12 -9.50 -1.15
C GLY A 126 -6.31 -8.49 -2.29
N PHE A 127 -5.51 -7.43 -2.36
CA PHE A 127 -5.82 -6.29 -3.24
C PHE A 127 -5.75 -6.63 -4.73
N GLU A 128 -4.72 -7.34 -5.18
CA GLU A 128 -4.59 -7.70 -6.59
C GLU A 128 -5.83 -8.45 -7.08
N ARG A 129 -6.26 -9.47 -6.32
CA ARG A 129 -7.47 -10.24 -6.63
C ARG A 129 -8.72 -9.36 -6.60
N ARG A 130 -8.87 -8.54 -5.56
CA ARG A 130 -10.05 -7.68 -5.37
C ARG A 130 -10.25 -6.68 -6.50
N TYR A 131 -9.15 -6.12 -7.01
CA TYR A 131 -9.18 -5.08 -8.03
C TYR A 131 -9.01 -5.60 -9.46
N ALA A 132 -8.60 -6.87 -9.63
CA ALA A 132 -8.57 -7.54 -10.94
C ALA A 132 -9.97 -7.71 -11.55
N GLU A 133 -11.02 -7.83 -10.72
CA GLU A 133 -12.41 -8.03 -11.15
C GLU A 133 -13.15 -6.73 -11.52
N GLY A 134 -12.43 -5.63 -11.77
CA GLY A 134 -13.00 -4.37 -12.24
C GLY A 134 -13.67 -3.50 -11.16
N LYS A 135 -13.52 -3.84 -9.87
CA LYS A 135 -13.90 -2.94 -8.77
C LYS A 135 -13.07 -1.66 -8.83
N ARG A 136 -13.70 -0.49 -8.66
CA ARG A 136 -13.00 0.79 -8.66
C ARG A 136 -12.15 0.98 -7.39
N PHE A 137 -11.02 1.67 -7.51
CA PHE A 137 -10.15 2.04 -6.38
C PHE A 137 -10.76 3.00 -5.34
N SER A 138 -12.04 3.39 -5.42
CA SER A 138 -12.64 4.26 -4.39
C SER A 138 -12.58 3.63 -3.00
N GLY A 139 -12.83 2.32 -2.90
CA GLY A 139 -12.73 1.60 -1.63
C GLY A 139 -11.29 1.50 -1.09
N LEU A 140 -10.28 1.73 -1.94
CA LEU A 140 -8.88 1.77 -1.50
C LEU A 140 -8.62 3.04 -0.68
N LEU A 141 -9.14 4.19 -1.12
CA LEU A 141 -8.97 5.46 -0.41
C LEU A 141 -9.64 5.41 0.97
N ASP A 142 -10.87 4.91 1.03
CA ASP A 142 -11.62 4.77 2.27
C ASP A 142 -10.89 3.82 3.26
N PHE A 143 -10.33 2.73 2.74
CA PHE A 143 -9.51 1.81 3.53
C PHE A 143 -8.23 2.48 4.06
N THR A 144 -7.49 3.18 3.22
CA THR A 144 -6.26 3.86 3.63
C THR A 144 -6.54 4.94 4.67
N GLU A 145 -7.65 5.68 4.54
CA GLU A 145 -8.09 6.67 5.53
C GLU A 145 -8.41 6.00 6.87
N GLU A 146 -9.13 4.87 6.85
CA GLU A 146 -9.46 4.12 8.05
C GLU A 146 -8.21 3.53 8.75
N VAL A 147 -7.26 2.99 7.98
CA VAL A 147 -5.98 2.49 8.51
C VAL A 147 -5.20 3.61 9.20
N LYS A 148 -5.09 4.78 8.56
CA LYS A 148 -4.43 5.95 9.16
C LYS A 148 -5.17 6.44 10.40
N ARG A 149 -6.50 6.43 10.42
CA ARG A 149 -7.32 6.78 11.59
C ARG A 149 -7.05 5.85 12.78
N CYS A 150 -6.79 4.57 12.51
CA CYS A 150 -6.46 3.57 13.52
C CYS A 150 -4.98 3.58 13.95
N GLY A 151 -4.12 4.33 13.26
CA GLY A 151 -2.69 4.41 13.56
C GLY A 151 -1.88 3.17 13.17
N ALA A 152 -2.43 2.32 12.30
CA ALA A 152 -1.73 1.14 11.78
C ALA A 152 -0.86 1.48 10.56
N GLU A 153 0.18 0.69 10.36
CA GLU A 153 1.08 0.84 9.22
C GLU A 153 0.49 0.21 7.94
N ILE A 154 0.75 0.86 6.80
CA ILE A 154 0.37 0.37 5.48
C ILE A 154 1.61 0.30 4.61
N ASP A 155 1.77 -0.82 3.90
CA ASP A 155 2.86 -0.98 2.94
C ASP A 155 2.62 -0.10 1.71
N VAL A 156 3.21 1.09 1.74
CA VAL A 156 3.13 2.11 0.68
C VAL A 156 3.56 1.54 -0.67
N SER A 157 4.58 0.68 -0.70
CA SER A 157 5.13 0.15 -1.95
C SER A 157 4.10 -0.69 -2.70
N ARG A 158 3.37 -1.54 -1.98
CA ARG A 158 2.32 -2.41 -2.54
C ARG A 158 1.10 -1.61 -3.01
N ILE A 159 0.74 -0.54 -2.29
CA ILE A 159 -0.30 0.39 -2.76
C ILE A 159 0.10 1.02 -4.08
N VAL A 160 1.33 1.55 -4.15
CA VAL A 160 1.86 2.21 -5.35
C VAL A 160 1.94 1.25 -6.53
N ASP A 161 2.44 0.03 -6.33
CA ASP A 161 2.51 -0.98 -7.38
C ASP A 161 1.12 -1.35 -7.92
N LEU A 162 0.13 -1.49 -7.03
CA LEU A 162 -1.25 -1.77 -7.42
C LEU A 162 -1.85 -0.64 -8.28
N VAL A 163 -1.65 0.62 -7.90
CA VAL A 163 -2.27 1.79 -8.54
C VAL A 163 -1.47 2.36 -9.70
N THR A 164 -0.31 1.79 -10.02
CA THR A 164 0.50 2.15 -11.19
C THR A 164 0.77 0.97 -12.14
N GLY A 165 0.44 -0.25 -11.75
CA GLY A 165 0.64 -1.46 -12.56
C GLY A 165 -0.53 -1.82 -13.50
N PRO A 166 -0.57 -3.08 -14.01
CA PRO A 166 -1.56 -3.54 -15.00
C PRO A 166 -3.03 -3.43 -14.56
N THR A 167 -3.29 -3.45 -13.26
CA THR A 167 -4.63 -3.22 -12.72
C THR A 167 -5.06 -1.76 -12.92
N ALA A 168 -4.14 -0.81 -12.75
CA ALA A 168 -4.41 0.60 -12.96
C ALA A 168 -4.64 0.93 -14.44
N GLU A 169 -3.92 0.31 -15.37
CA GLU A 169 -4.17 0.50 -16.81
C GLU A 169 -5.60 0.12 -17.23
N ARG A 170 -6.16 -0.92 -16.61
CA ARG A 170 -7.55 -1.34 -16.83
C ARG A 170 -8.55 -0.39 -16.18
N GLN A 171 -8.27 0.05 -14.95
CA GLN A 171 -9.18 0.91 -14.19
C GLN A 171 -9.11 2.39 -14.57
N ARG A 172 -7.99 2.83 -15.15
CA ARG A 172 -7.72 4.20 -15.61
C ARG A 172 -8.00 5.25 -14.50
N PRO A 173 -7.34 5.17 -13.33
CA PRO A 173 -7.51 6.17 -12.29
C PRO A 173 -7.07 7.55 -12.78
N GLY A 174 -7.91 8.56 -12.57
CA GLY A 174 -7.59 9.95 -12.90
C GLY A 174 -6.69 10.63 -11.87
N HIS A 175 -6.12 11.79 -12.21
CA HIS A 175 -5.28 12.59 -11.32
C HIS A 175 -5.92 12.89 -9.94
N SER A 176 -7.25 13.02 -9.87
CA SER A 176 -7.96 13.31 -8.62
C SER A 176 -7.86 12.17 -7.60
N PHE A 177 -7.77 10.92 -8.09
CA PHE A 177 -7.50 9.76 -7.24
C PHE A 177 -6.10 9.85 -6.62
N PHE A 178 -5.07 10.07 -7.44
CA PHE A 178 -3.69 10.16 -6.96
C PHE A 178 -3.47 11.34 -6.01
N ARG A 179 -4.10 12.49 -6.29
CA ARG A 179 -4.09 13.65 -5.38
C ARG A 179 -4.66 13.30 -4.02
N LYS A 180 -5.81 12.61 -3.98
CA LYS A 180 -6.44 12.16 -2.72
C LYS A 180 -5.57 11.13 -2.01
N LEU A 181 -5.01 10.16 -2.75
CA LEU A 181 -4.14 9.13 -2.19
C LEU A 181 -2.94 9.76 -1.48
N VAL A 182 -2.23 10.70 -2.09
CA VAL A 182 -1.09 11.38 -1.46
C VAL A 182 -1.54 12.27 -0.28
N ASN A 183 -2.71 12.90 -0.37
CA ASN A 183 -3.23 13.65 0.77
C ASN A 183 -3.56 12.74 1.97
N ILE A 184 -3.97 11.50 1.75
CA ILE A 184 -4.20 10.52 2.84
C ILE A 184 -2.86 9.91 3.30
N LEU A 185 -2.00 9.55 2.35
CA LEU A 185 -0.74 8.84 2.52
C LEU A 185 0.42 9.63 1.87
N PRO A 186 0.93 10.69 2.53
CA PRO A 186 1.99 11.56 1.99
C PRO A 186 3.26 10.81 1.56
N GLU A 187 3.58 9.74 2.26
CA GLU A 187 4.72 8.86 2.02
C GLU A 187 4.69 8.24 0.62
N ALA A 188 3.51 8.14 0.00
CA ALA A 188 3.35 7.64 -1.37
C ALA A 188 3.88 8.59 -2.45
N ALA A 189 4.02 9.90 -2.17
CA ALA A 189 4.38 10.89 -3.19
C ALA A 189 5.70 10.57 -3.90
N SER A 190 6.74 10.26 -3.13
CA SER A 190 8.07 9.94 -3.66
C SER A 190 8.04 8.69 -4.55
N SER A 191 7.40 7.63 -4.06
CA SER A 191 7.24 6.37 -4.79
C SER A 191 6.41 6.54 -6.07
N LEU A 192 5.33 7.32 -6.03
CA LEU A 192 4.51 7.63 -7.20
C LEU A 192 5.31 8.42 -8.25
N LEU A 193 6.09 9.42 -7.83
CA LEU A 193 6.98 10.15 -8.73
C LEU A 193 8.01 9.23 -9.37
N HIS A 194 8.65 8.34 -8.60
CA HIS A 194 9.57 7.34 -9.15
C HIS A 194 8.89 6.43 -10.19
N LYS A 195 7.64 6.00 -9.94
CA LYS A 195 6.88 5.19 -10.90
C LYS A 195 6.57 5.91 -12.21
N VAL A 196 6.58 7.24 -12.26
CA VAL A 196 6.39 7.99 -13.51
C VAL A 196 7.46 7.60 -14.55
N GLU A 197 8.65 7.19 -14.14
CA GLU A 197 9.68 6.70 -15.07
C GLU A 197 9.24 5.40 -15.76
N SER A 198 8.75 4.42 -14.99
CA SER A 198 8.52 3.04 -15.44
C SER A 198 7.14 2.81 -16.08
N ILE A 199 6.18 3.72 -15.88
CA ILE A 199 4.92 3.69 -16.61
C ILE A 199 5.17 4.05 -18.07
N ASP A 200 4.71 3.21 -19.00
CA ASP A 200 4.79 3.47 -20.44
C ASP A 200 4.19 4.85 -20.78
N CYS A 201 4.87 5.64 -21.61
CA CYS A 201 4.30 6.92 -22.05
C CYS A 201 2.99 6.74 -22.82
N ARG A 202 2.74 5.57 -23.40
CA ARG A 202 1.51 5.18 -24.10
C ARG A 202 0.52 4.39 -23.22
N ALA A 203 0.75 4.32 -21.90
CA ALA A 203 -0.13 3.61 -21.00
C ALA A 203 -1.59 4.15 -21.10
N PRO A 204 -2.58 3.27 -21.25
CA PRO A 204 -3.96 3.67 -21.54
C PRO A 204 -4.57 4.51 -20.42
N GLY A 205 -5.51 5.39 -20.77
CA GLY A 205 -6.16 6.27 -19.81
C GLY A 205 -5.26 7.41 -19.30
N GLY A 206 -4.14 7.69 -20.00
CA GLY A 206 -3.19 8.73 -19.62
C GLY A 206 -2.58 8.47 -18.25
N LEU A 207 -2.38 7.20 -17.87
CA LEU A 207 -1.98 6.80 -16.51
C LEU A 207 -0.74 7.54 -16.03
N ARG A 208 0.31 7.61 -16.86
CA ARG A 208 1.56 8.33 -16.56
C ARG A 208 1.31 9.80 -16.23
N LEU A 209 0.51 10.47 -17.06
CA LEU A 209 0.16 11.88 -16.88
C LEU A 209 -0.71 12.08 -15.63
N ASN A 210 -1.67 11.20 -15.38
CA ASN A 210 -2.55 11.24 -14.21
C ASN A 210 -1.79 11.04 -12.89
N VAL A 211 -0.81 10.12 -12.84
CA VAL A 211 0.07 9.89 -11.68
C VAL A 211 0.90 11.14 -11.37
N LEU A 212 1.58 11.69 -12.39
CA LEU A 212 2.41 12.89 -12.21
C LEU A 212 1.55 14.08 -11.77
N THR A 213 0.45 14.33 -12.48
CA THR A 213 -0.45 15.47 -12.21
C THR A 213 -1.06 15.41 -10.81
N GLY A 214 -1.58 14.24 -10.41
CA GLY A 214 -2.20 14.09 -9.10
C GLY A 214 -1.21 14.26 -7.96
N THR A 215 0.00 13.72 -8.13
CA THR A 215 1.07 13.87 -7.14
C THR A 215 1.52 15.33 -7.02
N LEU A 216 1.73 16.04 -8.13
CA LEU A 216 2.09 17.48 -8.12
C LEU A 216 1.00 18.35 -7.49
N LEU A 217 -0.27 18.05 -7.73
CA LEU A 217 -1.38 18.74 -7.06
C LEU A 217 -1.40 18.50 -5.55
N ALA A 218 -1.06 17.30 -5.09
CA ALA A 218 -0.95 17.02 -3.65
C ALA A 218 0.27 17.72 -3.03
N VAL A 219 1.41 17.79 -3.74
CA VAL A 219 2.56 18.62 -3.33
C VAL A 219 2.13 20.08 -3.13
N ARG A 220 1.34 20.60 -4.08
CA ARG A 220 0.76 21.94 -3.98
C ARG A 220 -0.19 22.09 -2.79
N ASP A 221 -0.99 21.07 -2.47
CA ASP A 221 -1.88 21.08 -1.32
C ASP A 221 -1.12 21.13 0.01
N VAL A 222 0.00 20.39 0.12
CA VAL A 222 0.89 20.45 1.28
C VAL A 222 1.52 21.84 1.41
N GLU A 223 2.08 22.36 0.31
CA GLU A 223 2.70 23.69 0.27
C GLU A 223 1.72 24.79 0.70
N MET A 224 0.49 24.76 0.19
CA MET A 224 -0.55 25.73 0.51
C MET A 224 -1.34 25.41 1.79
N ARG A 225 -0.96 24.37 2.53
CA ARG A 225 -1.66 23.89 3.75
C ARG A 225 -3.16 23.63 3.53
N ARG A 226 -3.53 23.12 2.36
CA ARG A 226 -4.92 22.76 1.98
C ARG A 226 -5.32 21.34 2.36
N ARG A 227 -4.37 20.54 2.87
CA ARG A 227 -4.60 19.20 3.42
C ARG A 227 -5.20 19.30 4.82
N TYR A 228 -6.09 18.36 5.16
CA TYR A 228 -6.58 18.16 6.51
C TYR A 228 -6.38 16.70 6.98
N PRO A 229 -5.75 16.47 8.15
CA PRO A 229 -5.03 17.47 8.95
C PRO A 229 -3.77 17.99 8.20
N PRO A 230 -3.31 19.22 8.46
CA PRO A 230 -2.02 19.69 7.95
C PRO A 230 -0.87 18.80 8.45
N LEU A 231 0.18 18.66 7.65
CA LEU A 231 1.42 18.01 8.10
C LEU A 231 2.14 18.88 9.12
N GLN A 232 2.79 18.23 10.08
CA GLN A 232 3.69 18.86 11.02
C GLN A 232 4.96 19.37 10.31
N PRO A 233 5.68 20.36 10.88
CA PRO A 233 6.84 20.95 10.21
C PRO A 233 7.95 19.96 9.83
N ASP A 234 8.20 18.96 10.66
CA ASP A 234 9.13 17.84 10.43
C ASP A 234 8.63 16.94 9.30
N GLU A 235 7.36 16.55 9.31
CA GLU A 235 6.75 15.78 8.21
C GLU A 235 6.80 16.55 6.88
N VAL A 236 6.61 17.87 6.90
CA VAL A 236 6.76 18.73 5.70
C VAL A 236 8.20 18.73 5.20
N HIS A 237 9.18 18.75 6.11
CA HIS A 237 10.59 18.70 5.74
C HIS A 237 10.96 17.37 5.07
N GLU A 238 10.55 16.25 5.67
CA GLU A 238 10.75 14.92 5.10
C GLU A 238 10.06 14.76 3.74
N PHE A 239 8.81 15.23 3.64
CA PHE A 239 8.06 15.24 2.39
C PHE A 239 8.77 16.06 1.29
N ARG A 240 9.26 17.27 1.62
CA ARG A 240 10.02 18.10 0.67
C ARG A 240 11.28 17.40 0.20
N ASN A 241 12.04 16.77 1.10
CA ASN A 241 13.27 16.06 0.75
C ASN A 241 12.98 14.87 -0.19
N ALA A 242 11.97 14.06 0.14
CA ALA A 242 11.59 12.90 -0.67
C ALA A 242 11.07 13.28 -2.06
N VAL A 243 10.26 14.34 -2.16
CA VAL A 243 9.80 14.90 -3.44
C VAL A 243 10.98 15.47 -4.24
N SER A 244 11.89 16.20 -3.61
CA SER A 244 13.08 16.76 -4.27
C SER A 244 13.95 15.68 -4.89
N GLN A 245 14.24 14.62 -4.14
CA GLN A 245 15.02 13.49 -4.63
C GLN A 245 14.35 12.82 -5.83
N SER A 246 13.03 12.57 -5.74
CA SER A 246 12.26 11.98 -6.82
C SER A 246 12.22 12.84 -8.09
N LEU A 247 11.95 14.13 -7.96
CA LEU A 247 11.94 15.04 -9.11
C LEU A 247 13.33 15.13 -9.75
N ALA A 248 14.39 15.22 -8.95
CA ALA A 248 15.75 15.23 -9.45
C ALA A 248 16.12 13.96 -10.23
N CYS A 249 15.65 12.77 -9.80
CA CYS A 249 15.79 11.53 -10.56
C CYS A 249 15.07 11.61 -11.92
N LEU A 250 13.81 12.06 -11.93
CA LEU A 250 13.04 12.20 -13.17
C LEU A 250 13.67 13.17 -14.18
N PHE A 251 14.26 14.27 -13.71
CA PHE A 251 15.01 15.19 -14.56
C PHE A 251 16.33 14.57 -15.05
N HIS A 252 17.06 13.87 -14.18
CA HIS A 252 18.30 13.21 -14.53
C HIS A 252 18.14 12.17 -15.63
N TRP A 253 17.02 11.43 -15.62
CA TRP A 253 16.68 10.43 -16.64
C TRP A 253 15.93 10.99 -17.85
N HIS A 254 15.78 12.32 -17.94
CA HIS A 254 15.08 13.00 -19.04
C HIS A 254 13.61 12.58 -19.24
N VAL A 255 12.98 12.03 -18.20
CA VAL A 255 11.58 11.59 -18.25
C VAL A 255 10.64 12.77 -18.56
N LEU A 256 10.96 13.96 -18.04
CA LEU A 256 10.10 15.14 -18.09
C LEU A 256 10.35 16.03 -19.33
N HIS A 257 10.95 15.51 -20.40
CA HIS A 257 11.40 16.31 -21.55
C HIS A 257 10.49 16.21 -22.80
N SER A 258 9.45 15.37 -22.80
CA SER A 258 8.70 15.03 -24.02
C SER A 258 7.21 14.74 -23.80
N PHE A 259 6.51 15.63 -23.09
CA PHE A 259 5.08 15.44 -22.78
C PHE A 259 4.17 15.31 -24.01
N GLU A 260 4.58 15.83 -25.17
CA GLU A 260 3.83 15.66 -26.41
C GLU A 260 3.63 14.19 -26.80
N THR A 261 4.55 13.30 -26.39
CA THR A 261 4.56 11.88 -26.73
C THR A 261 3.70 11.04 -25.79
N TRP A 262 3.26 11.61 -24.67
CA TRP A 262 2.50 10.91 -23.65
C TRP A 262 1.04 10.76 -24.06
N GLU A 263 0.44 9.63 -23.68
CA GLU A 263 -0.98 9.35 -23.84
C GLU A 263 -1.80 10.39 -23.08
N ARG A 264 -2.76 10.99 -23.79
CA ARG A 264 -3.63 12.04 -23.23
C ARG A 264 -5.06 11.56 -23.05
N GLU A 265 -5.47 10.50 -23.75
CA GLU A 265 -6.82 9.99 -23.63
C GLU A 265 -7.05 9.50 -22.19
N GLY A 266 -8.02 10.11 -21.50
CA GLY A 266 -8.33 9.83 -20.10
C GLY A 266 -7.63 10.75 -19.08
N ALA A 267 -6.76 11.65 -19.53
CA ALA A 267 -6.30 12.77 -18.72
C ALA A 267 -7.22 13.99 -18.92
N ASN A 268 -7.82 14.48 -17.83
CA ASN A 268 -8.73 15.62 -17.86
C ASN A 268 -8.00 16.97 -17.69
N GLU A 269 -6.75 16.94 -17.22
CA GLU A 269 -5.94 18.13 -17.02
C GLU A 269 -5.05 18.39 -18.22
N ARG A 270 -4.80 19.67 -18.49
CA ARG A 270 -3.95 20.11 -19.59
C ARG A 270 -2.48 19.89 -19.26
N ILE A 271 -1.66 19.61 -20.27
CA ILE A 271 -0.21 19.45 -20.07
C ILE A 271 0.39 20.77 -19.58
N ILE A 272 -0.01 21.91 -20.13
CA ILE A 272 0.48 23.22 -19.68
C ILE A 272 0.19 23.45 -18.18
N ALA A 273 -0.97 23.03 -17.67
CA ALA A 273 -1.30 23.12 -16.25
C ALA A 273 -0.39 22.25 -15.39
N MET A 274 -0.20 20.99 -15.81
CA MET A 274 0.68 20.05 -15.14
C MET A 274 2.13 20.59 -15.10
N VAL A 275 2.64 21.13 -16.20
CA VAL A 275 4.00 21.69 -16.23
C VAL A 275 4.12 22.93 -15.36
N ALA A 276 3.08 23.78 -15.25
CA ALA A 276 3.08 24.89 -14.31
C ALA A 276 3.18 24.41 -12.85
N TRP A 277 2.48 23.32 -12.49
CA TRP A 277 2.59 22.70 -11.17
C TRP A 277 3.95 22.03 -10.95
N LEU A 278 4.56 21.46 -12.00
CA LEU A 278 5.93 20.94 -11.93
C LEU A 278 6.92 22.07 -11.64
N VAL A 279 6.84 23.20 -12.34
CA VAL A 279 7.68 24.38 -12.10
C VAL A 279 7.49 24.90 -10.67
N ARG A 280 6.24 25.00 -10.19
CA ARG A 280 5.93 25.37 -8.81
C ARG A 280 6.57 24.42 -7.81
N ALA A 281 6.41 23.10 -8.01
CA ALA A 281 6.97 22.08 -7.14
C ALA A 281 8.49 22.17 -7.10
N VAL A 282 9.16 22.26 -8.25
CA VAL A 282 10.63 22.44 -8.34
C VAL A 282 11.07 23.67 -7.56
N GLY A 283 10.46 24.84 -7.77
CA GLY A 283 10.80 26.04 -6.99
C GLY A 283 10.57 25.88 -5.49
N TRP A 284 9.54 25.11 -5.10
CA TRP A 284 9.27 24.83 -3.69
C TRP A 284 10.35 23.97 -3.04
N VAL A 285 10.98 23.04 -3.76
CA VAL A 285 11.97 22.09 -3.23
C VAL A 285 13.43 22.36 -3.66
N VAL A 286 13.69 23.39 -4.47
CA VAL A 286 15.03 23.65 -5.06
C VAL A 286 16.15 23.90 -4.03
N ASP A 287 15.79 24.25 -2.80
CA ASP A 287 16.66 24.58 -1.67
C ASP A 287 16.88 23.42 -0.70
N THR A 288 16.31 22.23 -0.94
CA THR A 288 16.46 21.09 -0.02
C THR A 288 17.86 20.48 -0.06
N ASP A 289 18.48 20.43 -1.24
CA ASP A 289 19.82 19.91 -1.47
C ASP A 289 20.46 20.63 -2.67
N GLU A 290 21.74 20.98 -2.55
CA GLU A 290 22.45 21.79 -3.54
C GLU A 290 22.53 21.08 -4.90
N HIS A 291 22.90 19.80 -4.90
CA HIS A 291 23.12 18.99 -6.09
C HIS A 291 21.79 18.60 -6.75
N LEU A 292 20.77 18.24 -5.96
CA LEU A 292 19.44 17.93 -6.47
C LEU A 292 18.79 19.18 -7.10
N GLY A 293 18.87 20.32 -6.42
CA GLY A 293 18.38 21.60 -6.92
C GLY A 293 19.02 21.98 -8.26
N LYS A 294 20.34 21.80 -8.38
CA LYS A 294 21.08 22.04 -9.64
C LYS A 294 20.55 21.16 -10.79
N ARG A 295 20.43 19.84 -10.57
CA ARG A 295 19.94 18.90 -11.58
C ARG A 295 18.54 19.23 -12.09
N MET A 296 17.64 19.61 -11.19
CA MET A 296 16.27 20.00 -11.56
C MET A 296 16.27 21.28 -12.41
N VAL A 297 16.98 22.33 -11.96
CA VAL A 297 16.98 23.64 -12.63
C VAL A 297 17.65 23.60 -14.00
N GLU A 298 18.77 22.87 -14.14
CA GLU A 298 19.48 22.67 -15.41
C GLU A 298 18.57 22.16 -16.54
N SER A 299 17.64 21.27 -16.17
CA SER A 299 16.80 20.55 -17.13
C SER A 299 15.37 21.09 -17.22
N LEU A 300 14.94 21.94 -16.28
CA LEU A 300 13.57 22.43 -16.19
C LEU A 300 13.09 23.16 -17.46
N ALA A 301 13.99 23.89 -18.14
CA ALA A 301 13.65 24.57 -19.39
C ALA A 301 13.12 23.59 -20.47
N PHE A 302 13.69 22.38 -20.56
CA PHE A 302 13.24 21.37 -21.53
C PHE A 302 11.82 20.87 -21.20
N ALA A 303 11.49 20.71 -19.91
CA ALA A 303 10.14 20.35 -19.50
C ALA A 303 9.12 21.44 -19.89
N ILE A 304 9.47 22.71 -19.68
CA ILE A 304 8.65 23.85 -20.10
C ILE A 304 8.46 23.86 -21.62
N GLU A 305 9.53 23.71 -22.39
CA GLU A 305 9.48 23.74 -23.86
C GLU A 305 8.71 22.55 -24.46
N SER A 306 8.59 21.44 -23.72
CA SER A 306 7.84 20.26 -24.16
C SER A 306 6.32 20.39 -24.04
N VAL A 307 5.81 21.54 -23.58
CA VAL A 307 4.38 21.87 -23.65
C VAL A 307 3.95 21.91 -25.13
N PRO A 308 2.89 21.17 -25.52
CA PRO A 308 2.42 21.11 -26.90
C PRO A 308 1.99 22.48 -27.44
N ASP A 309 2.30 22.76 -28.71
CA ASP A 309 1.99 24.04 -29.38
C ASP A 309 0.53 24.45 -29.22
N MET A 310 -0.40 23.49 -29.34
CA MET A 310 -1.84 23.73 -29.24
C MET A 310 -2.32 24.22 -27.86
N GLU A 311 -1.50 24.08 -26.82
CA GLU A 311 -1.83 24.53 -25.45
C GLU A 311 -1.18 25.86 -25.06
N ARG A 312 -0.28 26.40 -25.89
CA ARG A 312 0.42 27.66 -25.64
C ARG A 312 -0.54 28.86 -25.71
N ASP A 313 -0.26 29.90 -24.93
CA ASP A 313 -0.99 31.19 -24.86
C ASP A 313 -2.28 31.24 -24.01
N TRP A 314 -2.51 30.27 -23.12
CA TRP A 314 -3.77 30.22 -22.35
C TRP A 314 -3.73 30.85 -20.96
N GLY A 315 -2.55 31.28 -20.47
CA GLY A 315 -2.35 32.23 -19.35
C GLY A 315 -2.92 31.90 -17.95
N ILE A 316 -3.88 30.99 -17.79
CA ILE A 316 -4.58 30.70 -16.53
C ILE A 316 -3.61 30.07 -15.52
N GLU A 317 -2.67 29.26 -16.01
CA GLU A 317 -1.74 28.47 -15.20
C GLU A 317 -0.44 29.23 -14.91
N ALA A 318 -0.30 30.44 -15.45
CA ALA A 318 0.91 31.28 -15.33
C ALA A 318 1.23 31.66 -13.88
N SER A 319 0.24 31.75 -12.99
CA SER A 319 0.49 32.09 -11.57
C SER A 319 1.30 31.02 -10.85
N ASP A 320 1.03 29.73 -11.12
CA ASP A 320 1.77 28.64 -10.50
C ASP A 320 3.20 28.57 -11.06
N ALA A 321 3.36 28.72 -12.38
CA ALA A 321 4.68 28.76 -13.02
C ALA A 321 5.53 29.94 -12.52
N ARG A 322 4.98 31.16 -12.47
CA ARG A 322 5.69 32.35 -11.98
C ARG A 322 6.13 32.18 -10.53
N GLN A 323 5.27 31.66 -9.66
CA GLN A 323 5.64 31.40 -8.27
C GLN A 323 6.84 30.45 -8.16
N GLY A 324 6.87 29.38 -8.97
CA GLY A 324 7.99 28.45 -9.03
C GLY A 324 9.29 29.12 -9.48
N LEU A 325 9.23 29.90 -10.56
CA LEU A 325 10.39 30.66 -11.07
C LEU A 325 10.90 31.69 -10.05
N ASP A 326 10.00 32.42 -9.39
CA ASP A 326 10.37 33.38 -8.35
C ASP A 326 11.03 32.69 -7.15
N TRP A 327 10.60 31.48 -6.78
CA TRP A 327 11.29 30.71 -5.75
C TRP A 327 12.68 30.25 -6.18
N ILE A 328 12.86 29.80 -7.42
CA ILE A 328 14.20 29.47 -7.92
C ILE A 328 15.10 30.71 -7.86
N ARG A 329 14.60 31.87 -8.32
CA ARG A 329 15.31 33.15 -8.29
C ARG A 329 15.73 33.56 -6.87
N THR A 330 14.84 33.43 -5.91
CA THR A 330 15.05 33.91 -4.54
C THR A 330 15.86 32.94 -3.68
N LYS A 331 15.61 31.63 -3.81
CA LYS A 331 16.25 30.60 -2.98
C LYS A 331 17.59 30.12 -3.52
N ARG A 332 17.77 30.12 -4.85
CA ARG A 332 19.00 29.68 -5.53
C ARG A 332 19.44 30.72 -6.56
N PRO A 333 19.86 31.92 -6.11
CA PRO A 333 20.29 33.00 -6.99
C PRO A 333 21.53 32.63 -7.82
N ASP A 334 22.34 31.70 -7.33
CA ASP A 334 23.46 31.07 -8.05
C ASP A 334 22.97 30.37 -9.33
N LEU A 335 21.99 29.47 -9.19
CA LEU A 335 21.40 28.76 -10.33
C LEU A 335 20.59 29.70 -11.21
N TRP A 336 19.92 30.70 -10.64
CA TRP A 336 19.19 31.69 -11.42
C TRP A 336 20.11 32.52 -12.32
N LYS A 337 21.30 32.89 -11.84
CA LYS A 337 22.30 33.59 -12.64
C LYS A 337 22.77 32.77 -13.84
N GLU A 338 22.88 31.45 -13.68
CA GLU A 338 23.35 30.54 -14.72
C GLU A 338 22.25 30.12 -15.71
N TYR A 339 21.04 29.80 -15.21
CA TYR A 339 19.96 29.20 -16.00
C TYR A 339 18.72 30.09 -16.16
N GLY A 340 18.61 31.19 -15.42
CA GLY A 340 17.40 32.02 -15.35
C GLY A 340 16.95 32.57 -16.69
N GLN A 341 17.87 33.09 -17.52
CA GLN A 341 17.54 33.60 -18.87
C GLN A 341 16.89 32.51 -19.74
N ARG A 342 17.38 31.27 -19.65
CA ARG A 342 16.85 30.14 -20.39
C ARG A 342 15.45 29.77 -19.90
N LEU A 343 15.23 29.75 -18.58
CA LEU A 343 13.92 29.50 -17.99
C LEU A 343 12.90 30.57 -18.36
N GLU A 344 13.27 31.85 -18.31
CA GLU A 344 12.41 32.96 -18.71
C GLU A 344 12.05 32.89 -20.20
N SER A 345 13.03 32.54 -21.05
CA SER A 345 12.80 32.34 -22.48
C SER A 345 11.83 31.18 -22.73
N ALA A 346 12.00 30.04 -22.06
CA ALA A 346 11.10 28.90 -22.16
C ALA A 346 9.68 29.25 -21.68
N ALA A 347 9.56 29.92 -20.53
CA ALA A 347 8.28 30.36 -19.97
C ALA A 347 7.56 31.35 -20.91
N THR A 348 8.30 32.26 -21.54
CA THR A 348 7.75 33.21 -22.52
C THR A 348 7.19 32.50 -23.74
N ARG A 349 7.90 31.50 -24.28
CA ARG A 349 7.45 30.73 -25.46
C ARG A 349 6.16 29.96 -25.26
N VAL A 350 5.84 29.59 -24.02
CA VAL A 350 4.59 28.87 -23.69
C VAL A 350 3.47 29.81 -23.20
N GLY A 351 3.70 31.12 -23.19
CA GLY A 351 2.70 32.12 -22.81
C GLY A 351 2.64 32.44 -21.32
N TRP A 352 3.66 32.08 -20.52
CA TRP A 352 3.77 32.45 -19.10
C TRP A 352 4.62 33.71 -18.86
N GLY A 353 5.09 34.33 -19.94
CA GLY A 353 5.86 35.57 -19.91
C GLY A 353 5.22 36.64 -19.01
N THR A 354 6.03 37.58 -18.56
CA THR A 354 5.54 38.72 -17.81
C THR A 354 4.52 39.49 -18.64
N TYR A 355 3.38 39.81 -18.05
CA TYR A 355 2.53 40.93 -18.49
C TYR A 355 3.27 42.25 -18.17
N TYR A 356 4.48 42.39 -18.69
CA TYR A 356 5.29 43.61 -18.67
C TYR A 356 5.82 43.80 -20.09
N GLY A 357 4.88 44.00 -21.01
CA GLY A 357 5.11 44.68 -22.28
C GLY A 357 4.40 46.02 -22.19
N HIS A 358 5.16 47.10 -22.38
CA HIS A 358 4.84 48.52 -22.19
C HIS A 358 5.02 49.06 -20.77
N ASP A 359 6.27 49.41 -20.45
CA ASP A 359 6.59 50.81 -20.21
C ASP A 359 7.96 51.09 -20.86
N ASP A 360 7.99 52.17 -21.64
CA ASP A 360 9.17 52.77 -22.28
C ASP A 360 10.20 53.29 -21.26
#